data_AF-A0A7J6ENH4-F1
#
_entry.id   AF-A0A7J6ENH4-F1
#
_cell.length_a   1.000
_cell.length_b   1.000
_cell.length_c   1.000
_cell.angle_alpha   90.00
_cell.angle_beta   90.00
_cell.angle_gamma   90.00
#
_symmetry.space_group_name_H-M   'P 1'
#
loop_
_entity.id
_entity.type
_entity.pdbx_description
1 polymer ?
#
loop_
_entity_poly.entity_id
_entity_poly.type
_entity_poly.pdbx_seq_one_letter_code
_entity_poly.pdbx_strand_id
1 'polypeptide(L)'
;MASSVIKSGALVLLEDLHPSSPHFKQGTSLRVTGKYKVVKVEANDIEDGEGEMLQEYSVETAIAMVVDGSAKLKINTEHLRNLSLRIGSFYQFIGELLIQPDNEARVGRNVDGINLDLYRQSLQLLRQFQADHQ
;
A
#
# COMPACT_ATOMS: atom_id res chain seq x y z
N MET A 1 -12.46 28.12 -0.80
CA MET A 1 -11.66 27.27 -1.71
C MET A 1 -10.47 26.75 -0.92
N ALA A 2 -10.61 25.59 -0.27
CA ALA A 2 -9.47 24.98 0.40
C ALA A 2 -8.55 24.41 -0.69
N SER A 3 -7.43 25.08 -0.94
CA SER A 3 -6.31 24.48 -1.68
C SER A 3 -5.87 23.25 -0.89
N SER A 4 -6.26 22.04 -1.31
CA SER A 4 -5.62 20.83 -0.80
C SER A 4 -4.18 20.84 -1.28
N VAL A 5 -3.29 21.37 -0.45
CA VAL A 5 -1.85 21.31 -0.71
C VAL A 5 -1.50 19.83 -0.74
N ILE A 6 -1.30 19.28 -1.94
CA ILE A 6 -0.86 17.89 -2.12
C ILE A 6 0.50 17.78 -1.41
N LYS A 7 0.50 17.13 -0.24
CA LYS A 7 1.72 16.90 0.52
C LYS A 7 2.60 15.91 -0.24
N SER A 8 3.91 16.11 -0.16
CA SER A 8 4.88 15.13 -0.66
C SER A 8 4.62 13.78 0.00
N GLY A 9 4.52 12.72 -0.81
CA GLY A 9 4.31 11.37 -0.30
C GLY A 9 5.55 10.85 0.42
N ALA A 10 5.46 10.69 1.74
CA ALA A 10 6.58 10.19 2.55
C ALA A 10 6.95 8.77 2.14
N LEU A 11 8.24 8.53 1.89
CA LEU A 11 8.74 7.22 1.45
C LEU A 11 8.83 6.28 2.65
N VAL A 12 7.95 5.29 2.71
CA VAL A 12 7.84 4.36 3.85
C VAL A 12 7.78 2.92 3.37
N LEU A 13 8.28 2.02 4.21
CA LEU A 13 8.09 0.58 4.02
C LEU A 13 6.71 0.21 4.60
N LEU A 14 6.12 -0.88 4.13
CA LEU A 14 4.83 -1.33 4.69
C LEU A 14 4.96 -1.71 6.18
N GLU A 15 6.11 -2.23 6.59
CA GLU A 15 6.38 -2.54 8.00
C GLU A 15 6.39 -1.31 8.91
N ASP A 16 6.66 -0.12 8.36
CA ASP A 16 6.61 1.14 9.12
C ASP A 16 5.16 1.63 9.33
N LEU A 17 4.17 1.01 8.70
CA LEU A 17 2.76 1.38 8.79
C LEU A 17 2.04 0.57 9.86
N HIS A 18 2.34 0.89 11.12
CA HIS A 18 1.65 0.37 12.30
C HIS A 18 0.99 1.52 13.09
N PRO A 19 -0.06 1.25 13.89
CA PRO A 19 -0.81 2.31 14.59
C PRO A 19 0.00 3.27 15.47
N SER A 20 1.12 2.80 16.03
CA SER A 20 2.04 3.62 16.83
C SER A 20 3.09 4.38 16.01
N SER A 21 3.12 4.23 14.68
CA SER A 21 4.08 4.88 13.80
C SER A 21 3.72 6.35 13.57
N PRO A 22 4.71 7.25 13.49
CA PRO A 22 4.46 8.64 13.12
C PRO A 22 3.86 8.80 11.72
N HIS A 23 4.03 7.78 10.85
CA HIS A 23 3.50 7.74 9.49
C HIS A 23 2.05 7.24 9.42
N PHE A 24 1.52 6.68 10.51
CA PHE A 24 0.15 6.17 10.58
C PHE A 24 -0.81 7.27 11.07
N LYS A 25 -1.04 8.28 10.23
CA LYS A 25 -1.97 9.38 10.52
C LYS A 25 -2.91 9.63 9.34
N GLN A 26 -4.18 9.89 9.64
CA GLN A 26 -5.20 10.24 8.65
C GLN A 26 -4.73 11.37 7.72
N GLY A 27 -4.91 11.20 6.42
CA GLY A 27 -4.55 12.19 5.39
C GLY A 27 -3.04 12.35 5.18
N THR A 28 -2.21 11.46 5.74
CA THR A 28 -0.77 11.46 5.45
C THR A 28 -0.55 10.96 4.05
N SER A 29 0.12 11.76 3.21
CA SER A 29 0.53 11.23 1.91
C SER A 29 1.73 10.31 2.06
N LEU A 30 1.62 9.11 1.49
CA LEU A 30 2.62 8.06 1.59
C LEU A 30 3.00 7.53 0.21
N ARG A 31 4.24 7.07 0.10
CA ARG A 31 4.73 6.27 -1.03
C ARG A 31 5.17 4.91 -0.51
N VAL A 32 4.47 3.87 -0.94
CA VAL A 32 4.68 2.49 -0.49
C VAL A 32 4.98 1.59 -1.69
N THR A 33 5.84 0.59 -1.49
CA THR A 33 6.15 -0.42 -2.50
C THR A 33 5.83 -1.79 -1.95
N GLY A 34 5.13 -2.63 -2.70
CA GLY A 34 4.90 -4.00 -2.30
C GLY A 34 4.24 -4.84 -3.40
N LYS A 35 4.05 -6.12 -3.09
CA LYS A 35 3.43 -7.09 -3.98
C LYS A 35 1.93 -6.90 -4.00
N TYR A 36 1.37 -6.74 -5.20
CA TYR A 36 -0.05 -6.58 -5.39
C TYR A 36 -0.78 -7.93 -5.24
N LYS A 37 -1.77 -7.95 -4.37
CA LYS A 37 -2.72 -9.05 -4.16
C LYS A 37 -4.14 -8.48 -4.15
N VAL A 38 -5.11 -9.27 -4.54
CA VAL A 38 -6.53 -8.89 -4.43
C VAL A 38 -7.03 -9.31 -3.05
N VAL A 39 -7.89 -8.49 -2.44
CA VAL A 39 -8.61 -8.87 -1.21
C VAL A 39 -9.80 -9.73 -1.62
N LYS A 40 -9.91 -10.94 -1.07
CA LYS A 40 -11.18 -11.66 -1.08
C LYS A 40 -12.12 -10.92 -0.12
N VAL A 41 -13.28 -10.50 -0.60
CA VAL A 41 -14.34 -10.03 0.30
C VAL A 41 -14.93 -11.28 0.94
N GLU A 42 -14.38 -11.67 2.10
CA GLU A 42 -15.01 -12.69 2.92
C GLU A 42 -16.25 -12.07 3.55
N ALA A 43 -17.42 -12.52 3.09
CA ALA A 43 -18.67 -12.21 3.75
C ALA A 43 -18.68 -12.92 5.11
N ASN A 44 -18.34 -12.15 6.15
CA ASN A 44 -18.48 -12.44 7.59
C ASN A 44 -17.82 -13.72 8.14
N ASP A 45 -16.94 -13.50 9.12
CA ASP A 45 -16.73 -14.32 10.32
C ASP A 45 -17.31 -15.75 10.31
N ILE A 46 -16.50 -16.72 9.87
CA ILE A 46 -16.67 -18.13 10.30
C ILE A 46 -15.30 -18.66 10.71
N GLU A 47 -15.19 -18.97 12.00
CA GLU A 47 -14.07 -19.62 12.65
C GLU A 47 -13.81 -21.02 12.05
N ASP A 48 -12.53 -21.35 11.95
CA ASP A 48 -11.94 -22.68 11.80
C ASP A 48 -12.42 -23.60 10.66
N GLY A 49 -11.57 -23.72 9.63
CA GLY A 49 -11.63 -24.84 8.70
C GLY A 49 -10.62 -24.69 7.58
N GLU A 50 -9.54 -25.49 7.62
CA GLU A 50 -8.63 -25.67 6.50
C GLU A 50 -9.42 -26.14 5.26
N GLY A 51 -9.57 -25.24 4.30
CA GLY A 51 -10.21 -25.52 3.03
C GLY A 51 -9.83 -24.41 2.06
N GLU A 52 -8.93 -24.72 1.13
CA GLU A 52 -8.67 -23.89 -0.05
C GLU A 52 -9.94 -23.84 -0.92
N MET A 53 -10.94 -23.06 -0.52
CA MET A 53 -12.05 -22.70 -1.38
C MET A 53 -11.58 -21.58 -2.30
N LEU A 54 -11.48 -21.92 -3.59
CA LEU A 54 -11.49 -20.97 -4.69
C LEU A 54 -12.81 -20.20 -4.64
N GLN A 55 -12.82 -19.10 -3.90
CA GLN A 55 -13.96 -18.21 -3.75
C GLN A 55 -13.84 -17.04 -4.73
N GLU A 56 -14.99 -16.72 -5.28
CA GLU A 56 -15.28 -15.90 -6.44
C GLU A 56 -14.53 -14.55 -6.48
N TYR A 57 -14.01 -14.24 -7.66
CA TYR A 57 -13.21 -13.06 -7.95
C TYR A 57 -14.13 -11.84 -8.08
N SER A 58 -14.36 -11.10 -6.99
CA SER A 58 -15.08 -9.83 -7.08
C SER A 58 -14.16 -8.77 -7.70
N VAL A 59 -14.39 -8.46 -8.99
CA VAL A 59 -13.79 -7.33 -9.72
C VAL A 59 -14.39 -5.99 -9.25
N GLU A 60 -15.46 -6.02 -8.45
CA GLU A 60 -16.31 -4.85 -8.18
C GLU A 60 -15.80 -3.93 -7.08
N THR A 61 -15.02 -4.41 -6.11
CA THR A 61 -14.75 -3.59 -4.92
C THR A 61 -13.64 -2.56 -5.08
N ALA A 62 -12.90 -2.53 -6.18
CA ALA A 62 -11.74 -1.64 -6.40
C ALA A 62 -10.70 -1.63 -5.26
N ILE A 63 -10.79 -2.54 -4.29
CA ILE A 63 -9.93 -2.63 -3.13
C ILE A 63 -8.90 -3.74 -3.37
N ALA A 64 -7.65 -3.41 -3.15
CA ALA A 64 -6.53 -4.32 -3.27
C ALA A 64 -5.71 -4.38 -1.98
N MET A 65 -4.94 -5.44 -1.83
CA MET A 65 -3.99 -5.61 -0.74
C MET A 65 -2.56 -5.57 -1.28
N VAL A 66 -1.78 -4.62 -0.81
CA VAL A 66 -0.34 -4.58 -1.01
C VAL A 66 0.30 -5.35 0.14
N VAL A 67 1.22 -6.25 -0.18
CA VAL A 67 1.90 -7.08 0.82
C VAL A 67 3.40 -6.94 0.65
N ASP A 68 4.11 -6.73 1.76
CA ASP A 68 5.57 -6.85 1.82
C ASP A 68 5.96 -7.63 3.08
N GLY A 69 6.51 -8.84 2.90
CA GLY A 69 6.73 -9.77 4.01
C GLY A 69 5.42 -10.13 4.74
N SER A 70 5.40 -9.87 6.06
CA SER A 70 4.21 -10.03 6.91
C SER A 70 3.30 -8.79 6.93
N ALA A 71 3.79 -7.64 6.47
CA ALA A 71 3.05 -6.39 6.46
C ALA A 71 2.05 -6.36 5.30
N LYS A 72 0.84 -5.86 5.58
CA LYS A 72 -0.27 -5.81 4.64
C LYS A 72 -0.91 -4.43 4.69
N LEU A 73 -1.26 -3.88 3.53
CA LEU A 73 -1.94 -2.60 3.42
C LEU A 73 -3.09 -2.73 2.43
N LYS A 74 -4.31 -2.43 2.87
CA LYS A 74 -5.45 -2.28 1.96
C LYS A 74 -5.39 -0.91 1.28
N ILE A 75 -5.61 -0.89 -0.03
CA ILE A 75 -5.65 0.33 -0.84
C ILE A 75 -6.87 0.30 -1.75
N ASN A 76 -7.56 1.43 -1.86
CA ASN A 76 -8.54 1.70 -2.88
C ASN A 76 -7.81 2.10 -4.16
N THR A 77 -8.10 1.36 -5.24
CA THR A 77 -7.52 1.50 -6.57
C THR A 77 -8.51 2.08 -7.59
N GLU A 78 -9.65 2.60 -7.15
CA GLU A 78 -10.70 3.21 -8.01
C GLU A 78 -10.14 4.31 -8.93
N HIS A 79 -9.15 5.06 -8.46
CA HIS A 79 -8.49 6.12 -9.22
C HIS A 79 -7.38 5.62 -10.17
N LEU A 80 -7.04 4.33 -10.13
CA LEU A 80 -5.95 3.73 -10.93
C LEU A 80 -6.45 3.06 -12.21
N ARG A 81 -7.59 3.49 -12.78
CA ARG A 81 -8.26 2.83 -13.94
C ARG A 81 -7.37 2.65 -15.18
N ASN A 82 -6.33 3.46 -15.34
CA ASN A 82 -5.39 3.40 -16.47
C ASN A 82 -4.19 2.46 -16.22
N LEU A 83 -4.09 1.83 -15.05
CA LEU A 83 -3.00 0.93 -14.68
C LEU A 83 -3.47 -0.52 -14.74
N SER A 84 -2.86 -1.32 -15.62
CA SER A 84 -3.08 -2.77 -15.65
C SER A 84 -2.38 -3.43 -14.45
N LEU A 85 -3.15 -3.62 -13.38
CA LEU A 85 -2.71 -4.28 -12.16
C LEU A 85 -2.65 -5.80 -12.36
N ARG A 86 -1.46 -6.40 -12.18
CA ARG A 86 -1.23 -7.84 -12.26
C ARG A 86 -1.02 -8.41 -10.87
N ILE A 87 -1.78 -9.45 -10.55
CA ILE A 87 -1.64 -10.17 -9.28
C ILE A 87 -0.26 -10.79 -9.21
N GLY A 88 0.40 -10.56 -8.08
CA GLY A 88 1.73 -11.07 -7.82
C GLY A 88 2.88 -10.21 -8.36
N SER A 89 2.60 -9.18 -9.14
CA SER A 89 3.58 -8.16 -9.53
C SER A 89 3.83 -7.16 -8.39
N PHE A 90 4.98 -6.50 -8.42
CA PHE A 90 5.32 -5.43 -7.50
C PHE A 90 4.90 -4.08 -8.05
N TYR A 91 4.33 -3.27 -7.17
CA TYR A 91 3.89 -1.92 -7.50
C TYR A 91 4.36 -0.95 -6.43
N GLN A 92 4.63 0.28 -6.89
CA GLN A 92 4.80 1.42 -6.00
C GLN A 92 3.58 2.33 -6.14
N PHE A 93 2.95 2.62 -5.01
CA PHE A 93 1.77 3.46 -4.91
C PHE A 93 2.10 4.77 -4.21
N ILE A 94 1.50 5.86 -4.66
CA ILE A 94 1.46 7.14 -3.97
C ILE A 94 0.01 7.45 -3.67
N GLY A 95 -0.29 7.72 -2.41
CA GLY A 95 -1.65 7.87 -1.95
C GLY A 95 -1.75 8.65 -0.65
N GLU A 96 -2.95 8.69 -0.10
CA GLU A 96 -3.25 9.21 1.23
C GLU A 96 -3.70 8.06 2.13
N LEU A 97 -3.15 8.03 3.35
CA LEU A 97 -3.56 7.07 4.36
C LEU A 97 -4.92 7.48 4.92
N LEU A 98 -5.91 6.60 4.79
CA LEU A 98 -7.25 6.76 5.36
C LEU A 98 -7.47 5.57 6.31
N ILE A 99 -7.53 5.86 7.60
CA ILE A 99 -7.67 4.88 8.69
C ILE A 99 -9.04 4.18 8.60
N GLN A 100 -10.05 4.85 8.04
CA GLN A 100 -11.34 4.32 7.55
C GLN A 100 -11.84 5.22 6.39
N PRO A 101 -12.48 4.70 5.32
CA PRO A 101 -12.78 3.28 5.06
C PRO A 101 -11.62 2.48 4.46
N ASP A 102 -10.76 3.04 3.61
CA ASP A 102 -9.56 2.39 3.05
C ASP A 102 -8.62 3.44 2.45
N ASN A 103 -7.31 3.18 2.40
CA ASN A 103 -6.31 4.14 1.89
C ASN A 103 -6.50 4.46 0.41
N GLU A 104 -6.43 5.72 0.02
CA GLU A 104 -6.68 6.13 -1.36
C GLU A 104 -5.38 6.16 -2.16
N ALA A 105 -5.25 5.30 -3.18
CA ALA A 105 -4.12 5.33 -4.10
C ALA A 105 -4.42 6.29 -5.26
N ARG A 106 -3.63 7.36 -5.37
CA ARG A 106 -3.77 8.36 -6.44
C ARG A 106 -2.97 7.99 -7.69
N VAL A 107 -1.79 7.41 -7.48
CA VAL A 107 -0.90 6.97 -8.56
C VAL A 107 -0.32 5.60 -8.20
N GLY A 108 -0.20 4.72 -9.19
CA GLY A 108 0.52 3.46 -9.07
C GLY A 108 1.44 3.26 -10.27
N ARG A 109 2.60 2.63 -10.04
CA ARG A 109 3.48 2.17 -11.12
C ARG A 109 3.91 0.74 -10.88
N ASN A 110 3.95 -0.06 -11.94
CA ASN A 110 4.58 -1.37 -11.89
C ASN A 110 6.09 -1.17 -11.70
N VAL A 111 6.69 -1.95 -10.80
CA VAL A 111 8.12 -1.93 -10.51
C VAL A 111 8.70 -3.33 -10.59
N ASP A 112 8.12 -4.20 -11.41
CA ASP A 112 8.70 -5.52 -11.68
C ASP A 112 10.11 -5.34 -12.25
N GLY A 113 11.09 -6.03 -11.67
CA GLY A 113 12.51 -5.89 -12.02
C GLY A 113 13.28 -4.89 -11.16
N ILE A 114 12.64 -4.16 -10.24
CA ILE A 114 13.38 -3.42 -9.22
C ILE A 114 14.11 -4.38 -8.28
N ASN A 115 15.34 -4.06 -7.90
CA ASN A 115 16.02 -4.74 -6.81
C ASN A 115 15.47 -4.20 -5.48
N LEU A 116 14.61 -4.98 -4.82
CA LEU A 116 13.95 -4.57 -3.57
C LEU A 116 14.93 -4.41 -2.40
N ASP A 117 16.01 -5.21 -2.36
CA ASP A 117 17.01 -5.11 -1.30
C ASP A 117 17.77 -3.79 -1.39
N LEU A 118 18.22 -3.42 -2.59
CA LEU A 118 18.85 -2.13 -2.85
C LEU A 118 17.89 -0.96 -2.62
N TYR A 119 16.62 -1.12 -2.98
CA TYR A 119 15.59 -0.11 -2.69
C TYR A 119 15.47 0.12 -1.18
N ARG A 120 15.38 -0.95 -0.37
CA ARG A 120 15.32 -0.85 1.10
C ARG A 120 16.58 -0.20 1.68
N GLN A 121 17.77 -0.59 1.21
CA GLN A 121 19.03 0.04 1.62
C GLN A 121 19.07 1.54 1.31
N SER A 122 18.64 1.93 0.11
CA SER A 122 18.58 3.35 -0.27
C SER A 122 17.67 4.16 0.63
N LEU A 123 16.58 3.54 1.09
CA LEU A 123 15.61 4.10 2.00
C LEU A 123 16.19 4.33 3.41
N GLN A 124 16.95 3.36 3.91
CA GLN A 124 17.67 3.48 5.18
C GLN A 124 18.71 4.60 5.14
N LEU A 125 19.48 4.69 4.06
CA LEU A 125 20.45 5.77 3.84
C LEU A 125 19.78 7.15 3.80
N LEU A 126 18.62 7.26 3.13
CA LEU A 126 17.85 8.50 3.10
C LEU A 126 17.40 8.94 4.50
N ARG A 127 16.91 8.00 5.31
CA ARG A 127 16.49 8.27 6.70
C ARG A 127 17.65 8.72 7.57
N GLN A 128 18.79 8.02 7.45
CA GLN A 128 20.01 8.38 8.17
C GLN A 128 20.45 9.81 7.82
N PHE A 129 20.51 10.13 6.53
CA PHE A 129 20.87 11.46 6.07
C PHE A 129 19.92 12.54 6.61
N GLN A 130 18.61 12.29 6.58
CA GLN A 130 17.59 13.22 7.09
C GLN A 130 17.69 13.41 8.61
N ALA A 131 18.01 12.37 9.37
CA ALA A 131 18.19 12.45 10.82
C ALA A 131 19.47 13.22 11.20
N ASP A 132 20.55 13.05 10.42
CA ASP A 132 21.84 13.71 10.67
C ASP A 132 21.82 15.21 10.30
N HIS A 133 20.89 15.63 9.42
CA HIS A 133 20.80 17.00 8.89
C HIS A 133 19.50 17.72 9.28
N GLN A 134 18.88 17.30 10.39
CA GLN A 134 17.63 17.87 10.88
C GLN A 134 17.83 19.10 11.79
#